data_AF-C9R7X3-F1
#
_entry.id   AF-C9R7X3-F1
#
_cell.length_a   1.000
_cell.length_b   1.000
_cell.length_c   1.000
_cell.angle_alpha   90.00
_cell.angle_beta   90.00
_cell.angle_gamma   90.00
#
_symmetry.space_group_name_H-M   'P 1'
#
loop_
_entity.id
_entity.type
_entity.pdbx_description
1 polymer ?
#
loop_
_entity_poly.entity_id
_entity_poly.type
_entity_poly.pdbx_seq_one_letter_code
_entity_poly.pdbx_strand_id
1 'polypeptide(L)'
;MQVGKIDESFSQTKPASMRQAETQSFAALFREVEARLQLPPGLVEAVARAESGLNPRAVSRAGAMGLMQLMPGTARALGVTDPFDPVQNVEAGARYLRQLLDRFGGDLRLALAAYNAGPGAVERYRGIPPYPETQAYVEKVLRFLQEKPLDTTPVTASPAYGQAADLTEAFRAAAARAYAEVLLWQAVAGSFLGLDSLE
;
A
#
# COMPACT_ATOMS: atom_id res chain seq x y z
N MET A 1 42.64 26.15 32.33
CA MET A 1 41.63 26.34 31.29
C MET A 1 41.60 25.08 30.45
N GLN A 2 40.55 24.26 30.61
CA GLN A 2 40.41 22.96 29.95
C GLN A 2 39.43 23.11 28.78
N VAL A 3 39.86 22.66 27.61
CA VAL A 3 39.09 22.65 26.36
C VAL A 3 37.98 21.60 26.49
N GLY A 4 36.73 22.02 26.31
CA GLY A 4 35.57 21.11 26.30
C GLY A 4 35.57 20.26 25.03
N LYS A 5 35.53 18.94 25.19
CA LYS A 5 35.21 18.00 24.12
C LYS A 5 33.70 18.03 23.88
N ILE A 6 33.35 18.18 22.61
CA ILE A 6 32.02 17.97 22.07
C ILE A 6 31.76 16.46 22.04
N ASP A 7 30.75 15.98 22.76
CA ASP A 7 30.35 14.58 22.71
C ASP A 7 29.29 14.37 21.63
N GLU A 8 29.56 13.34 20.84
CA GLU A 8 28.97 13.00 19.56
C GLU A 8 27.51 12.51 19.65
N SER A 9 26.78 12.83 18.60
CA SER A 9 25.40 12.43 18.28
C SER A 9 25.18 10.91 18.26
N PHE A 10 24.19 10.45 19.05
CA PHE A 10 23.65 9.09 19.01
C PHE A 10 22.87 8.81 17.71
N SER A 11 23.47 8.08 16.77
CA SER A 11 22.73 7.33 15.75
C SER A 11 22.56 5.89 16.24
N GLN A 12 21.43 5.60 16.91
CA GLN A 12 21.14 4.25 17.40
C GLN A 12 20.61 3.37 16.27
N THR A 13 21.46 2.53 15.69
CA THR A 13 21.01 1.44 14.81
C THR A 13 20.42 0.29 15.64
N LYS A 14 19.16 -0.09 15.38
CA LYS A 14 18.50 -1.23 16.05
C LYS A 14 19.34 -2.53 15.93
N PRO A 15 19.39 -3.39 16.95
CA PRO A 15 20.09 -4.68 16.88
C PRO A 15 19.44 -5.63 15.86
N ALA A 16 20.23 -6.55 15.29
CA ALA A 16 19.80 -7.42 14.18
C ALA A 16 18.58 -8.30 14.51
N SER A 17 18.46 -8.77 15.75
CA SER A 17 17.31 -9.56 16.22
C SER A 17 16.00 -8.77 16.24
N MET A 18 16.05 -7.50 16.64
CA MET A 18 14.87 -6.62 16.57
C MET A 18 14.50 -6.30 15.12
N ARG A 19 15.49 -6.08 14.24
CA ARG A 19 15.22 -5.89 12.81
C ARG A 19 14.55 -7.11 12.19
N GLN A 20 14.98 -8.31 12.54
CA GLN A 20 14.35 -9.55 12.08
C GLN A 20 12.89 -9.68 12.57
N ALA A 21 12.62 -9.42 13.86
CA ALA A 21 11.27 -9.45 14.40
C ALA A 21 10.34 -8.39 13.77
N GLU A 22 10.86 -7.18 13.53
CA GLU A 22 10.12 -6.09 12.85
C GLU A 22 9.82 -6.46 11.39
N THR A 23 10.79 -7.06 10.69
CA THR A 23 10.64 -7.54 9.32
C THR A 23 9.60 -8.67 9.22
N GLN A 24 9.61 -9.61 10.16
CA GLN A 24 8.61 -10.67 10.26
C GLN A 24 7.21 -10.12 10.57
N SER A 25 7.12 -9.07 11.40
CA SER A 25 5.86 -8.37 11.66
C SER A 25 5.31 -7.68 10.40
N PHE A 26 6.16 -7.05 9.59
CA PHE A 26 5.74 -6.46 8.32
C PHE A 26 5.30 -7.50 7.30
N ALA A 27 6.00 -8.63 7.19
CA ALA A 27 5.61 -9.71 6.28
C ALA A 27 4.19 -10.23 6.56
N ALA A 28 3.82 -10.39 7.83
CA ALA A 28 2.46 -10.78 8.21
C ALA A 28 1.43 -9.71 7.81
N LEU A 29 1.70 -8.43 8.11
CA LEU A 29 0.86 -7.30 7.74
C LEU A 29 0.65 -7.21 6.22
N PHE A 30 1.72 -7.32 5.43
CA PHE A 30 1.64 -7.28 3.97
C PHE A 30 0.74 -8.38 3.43
N ARG A 31 0.96 -9.64 3.86
CA ARG A 31 0.14 -10.78 3.42
C ARG A 31 -1.34 -10.62 3.76
N GLU A 32 -1.63 -10.14 4.96
CA GLU A 32 -3.01 -9.90 5.40
C GLU A 32 -3.70 -8.86 4.51
N VAL A 33 -3.05 -7.72 4.29
CA VAL A 33 -3.60 -6.62 3.48
C VAL A 33 -3.72 -7.01 2.01
N GLU A 34 -2.72 -7.72 1.45
CA GLU A 34 -2.75 -8.23 0.09
C GLU A 34 -3.93 -9.18 -0.13
N ALA A 35 -4.13 -10.15 0.79
CA ALA A 35 -5.25 -11.07 0.72
C ALA A 35 -6.60 -10.34 0.82
N ARG A 36 -6.73 -9.40 1.77
CA ARG A 36 -7.96 -8.63 2.01
C ARG A 36 -8.33 -7.74 0.83
N LEU A 37 -7.34 -7.18 0.13
CA LEU A 37 -7.54 -6.27 -1.01
C LEU A 37 -7.39 -6.96 -2.37
N GLN A 38 -7.24 -8.28 -2.40
CA GLN A 38 -7.05 -9.07 -3.62
C GLN A 38 -5.90 -8.51 -4.50
N LEU A 39 -4.79 -8.15 -3.84
CA LEU A 39 -3.56 -7.76 -4.53
C LEU A 39 -2.72 -9.01 -4.80
N PRO A 40 -1.90 -9.01 -5.86
CA PRO A 40 -0.91 -10.06 -6.08
C PRO A 40 -0.04 -10.29 -4.83
N PRO A 41 0.15 -11.54 -4.38
CA PRO A 41 1.00 -11.84 -3.23
C PRO A 41 2.42 -11.28 -3.40
N GLY A 42 2.94 -10.63 -2.36
CA GLY A 42 4.26 -10.00 -2.33
C GLY A 42 4.32 -8.61 -2.99
N LEU A 43 3.24 -8.11 -3.60
CA LEU A 43 3.24 -6.81 -4.25
C LEU A 43 3.42 -5.64 -3.28
N VAL A 44 2.73 -5.66 -2.15
CA VAL A 44 2.82 -4.59 -1.14
C VAL A 44 4.22 -4.57 -0.55
N GLU A 45 4.79 -5.74 -0.28
CA GLU A 45 6.19 -5.86 0.15
C GLU A 45 7.15 -5.29 -0.91
N ALA A 46 7.00 -5.67 -2.18
CA ALA A 46 7.85 -5.20 -3.26
C ALA A 46 7.80 -3.67 -3.42
N VAL A 47 6.61 -3.07 -3.31
CA VAL A 47 6.43 -1.61 -3.32
C VAL A 47 7.09 -0.98 -2.09
N ALA A 48 6.83 -1.48 -0.88
CA ALA A 48 7.42 -0.93 0.34
C ALA A 48 8.96 -1.01 0.35
N ARG A 49 9.53 -2.09 -0.20
CA ARG A 49 10.98 -2.23 -0.43
C ARG A 49 11.51 -1.20 -1.43
N ALA A 50 10.78 -0.96 -2.52
CA ALA A 50 11.16 0.03 -3.53
C ALA A 50 11.10 1.47 -3.01
N GLU A 51 10.09 1.77 -2.20
CA GLU A 51 9.79 3.11 -1.68
C GLU A 51 10.71 3.51 -0.52
N SER A 52 10.77 2.70 0.54
CA SER A 52 11.41 3.08 1.79
C SER A 52 12.56 2.17 2.21
N GLY A 53 12.77 1.07 1.49
CA GLY A 53 13.65 -0.01 1.97
C GLY A 53 13.15 -0.61 3.28
N LEU A 54 11.84 -0.64 3.50
CA LEU A 54 11.17 -1.08 4.73
C LEU A 54 11.46 -0.22 5.96
N ASN A 55 11.77 1.06 5.76
CA ASN A 55 11.91 2.01 6.87
C ASN A 55 10.57 2.71 7.13
N PRO A 56 9.86 2.42 8.25
CA PRO A 56 8.57 3.03 8.54
C PRO A 56 8.66 4.52 8.89
N ARG A 57 9.87 5.05 9.13
CA ARG A 57 10.11 6.47 9.41
C ARG A 57 10.72 7.22 8.23
N ALA A 58 10.73 6.63 7.04
CA ALA A 58 11.29 7.27 5.85
C ALA A 58 10.52 8.55 5.49
N VAL A 59 11.27 9.60 5.13
CA VAL A 59 10.73 10.85 4.57
C VAL A 59 11.54 11.22 3.33
N SER A 60 10.89 11.39 2.18
CA SER A 60 11.57 11.83 0.97
C SER A 60 11.79 13.35 0.97
N ARG A 61 12.68 13.83 0.08
CA ARG A 61 12.87 15.28 -0.17
C ARG A 61 11.58 16.02 -0.55
N ALA A 62 10.62 15.32 -1.15
CA ALA A 62 9.33 15.88 -1.57
C ALA A 62 8.26 15.77 -0.47
N GLY A 63 8.57 15.12 0.66
CA GLY A 63 7.66 14.96 1.79
C GLY A 63 6.82 13.69 1.78
N ALA A 64 7.16 12.69 0.95
CA ALA A 64 6.54 11.37 1.01
C ALA A 64 6.93 10.65 2.31
N MET A 65 6.00 9.92 2.95
CA MET A 65 6.18 9.42 4.32
C MET A 65 5.88 7.93 4.47
N GLY A 66 6.65 7.27 5.33
CA GLY A 66 6.41 5.90 5.80
C GLY A 66 6.80 4.81 4.80
N LEU A 67 6.36 3.58 5.09
CA LEU A 67 6.74 2.36 4.36
C LEU A 67 6.45 2.43 2.86
N MET A 68 5.26 2.92 2.51
CA MET A 68 4.76 3.02 1.14
C MET A 68 4.85 4.45 0.58
N GLN A 69 5.60 5.33 1.25
CA GLN A 69 5.92 6.70 0.80
C GLN A 69 4.70 7.49 0.31
N LEU A 70 3.68 7.60 1.16
CA LEU A 70 2.49 8.39 0.84
C LEU A 70 2.80 9.89 0.89
N MET A 71 2.47 10.61 -0.18
CA MET A 71 2.49 12.07 -0.16
C MET A 71 1.46 12.62 0.83
N PRO A 72 1.69 13.78 1.47
CA PRO A 72 0.79 14.29 2.51
C PRO A 72 -0.67 14.48 2.05
N GLY A 73 -0.86 14.92 0.80
CA GLY A 73 -2.20 15.05 0.20
C GLY A 73 -2.90 13.69 0.03
N THR A 74 -2.17 12.69 -0.46
CA THR A 74 -2.65 11.32 -0.63
C THR A 74 -2.97 10.66 0.72
N ALA A 75 -2.09 10.80 1.71
CA ALA A 75 -2.31 10.29 3.06
C ALA A 75 -3.62 10.83 3.67
N ARG A 76 -3.85 12.15 3.58
CA ARG A 76 -5.10 12.78 4.04
C ARG A 76 -6.33 12.26 3.28
N ALA A 77 -6.25 12.17 1.95
CA ALA A 77 -7.35 11.69 1.13
C ALA A 77 -7.73 10.22 1.46
N LEU A 78 -6.77 9.44 1.96
CA LEU A 78 -6.97 8.04 2.36
C LEU A 78 -7.29 7.86 3.86
N GLY A 79 -7.47 8.97 4.60
CA GLY A 79 -7.83 8.94 6.02
C GLY A 79 -6.70 8.56 6.97
N VAL A 80 -5.44 8.69 6.54
CA VAL A 80 -4.26 8.39 7.39
C VAL A 80 -4.06 9.54 8.38
N THR A 81 -4.09 9.21 9.67
CA THR A 81 -3.85 10.17 10.77
C THR A 81 -2.38 10.20 11.19
N ASP A 82 -1.71 9.05 11.15
CA ASP A 82 -0.26 8.94 11.36
C ASP A 82 0.38 8.18 10.17
N PRO A 83 1.10 8.87 9.27
CA PRO A 83 1.75 8.23 8.13
C PRO A 83 3.01 7.43 8.51
N PHE A 84 3.48 7.50 9.76
CA PHE A 84 4.59 6.70 10.26
C PHE A 84 4.14 5.45 11.01
N ASP A 85 2.85 5.31 11.31
CA ASP A 85 2.25 4.07 11.77
C ASP A 85 2.26 3.04 10.62
N PRO A 86 2.97 1.90 10.74
CA PRO A 86 3.11 0.94 9.66
C PRO A 86 1.76 0.40 9.17
N VAL A 87 0.81 0.15 10.08
CA VAL A 87 -0.51 -0.40 9.74
C VAL A 87 -1.28 0.60 8.89
N GLN A 88 -1.46 1.83 9.36
CA GLN A 88 -2.16 2.87 8.61
C GLN A 88 -1.51 3.16 7.26
N ASN A 89 -0.18 3.26 7.21
CA ASN A 89 0.54 3.57 5.98
C ASN A 89 0.39 2.46 4.94
N VAL A 90 0.55 1.20 5.35
CA VAL A 90 0.44 0.03 4.48
C VAL A 90 -0.98 -0.17 4.00
N GLU A 91 -1.98 -0.08 4.88
CA GLU A 91 -3.38 -0.22 4.47
C GLU A 91 -3.81 0.87 3.48
N ALA A 92 -3.38 2.12 3.71
CA ALA A 92 -3.69 3.21 2.79
C ALA A 92 -2.97 3.05 1.45
N GLY A 93 -1.67 2.77 1.45
CA GLY A 93 -0.90 2.57 0.22
C GLY A 93 -1.41 1.37 -0.59
N ALA A 94 -1.76 0.25 0.06
CA ALA A 94 -2.32 -0.91 -0.61
C ALA A 94 -3.71 -0.64 -1.18
N ARG A 95 -4.58 0.11 -0.49
CA ARG A 95 -5.87 0.55 -1.04
C ARG A 95 -5.68 1.45 -2.26
N TYR A 96 -4.72 2.37 -2.22
CA TYR A 96 -4.40 3.21 -3.37
C TYR A 96 -3.88 2.38 -4.54
N LEU A 97 -3.03 1.39 -4.29
CA LEU A 97 -2.55 0.47 -5.31
C LEU A 97 -3.68 -0.36 -5.95
N ARG A 98 -4.64 -0.84 -5.16
CA ARG A 98 -5.86 -1.52 -5.65
C ARG A 98 -6.66 -0.61 -6.58
N GLN A 99 -6.90 0.64 -6.18
CA GLN A 99 -7.61 1.62 -7.01
C GLN A 99 -6.89 1.86 -8.35
N LEU A 100 -5.55 1.91 -8.34
CA LEU A 100 -4.77 2.07 -9.58
C LEU A 100 -4.85 0.84 -10.47
N LEU A 101 -4.77 -0.37 -9.90
CA LEU A 101 -5.00 -1.59 -10.67
C LEU A 101 -6.39 -1.60 -11.32
N ASP A 102 -7.43 -1.22 -10.58
CA ASP A 102 -8.79 -1.15 -11.13
C ASP A 102 -8.88 -0.11 -12.26
N ARG A 103 -8.28 1.07 -12.05
CA ARG A 103 -8.25 2.16 -13.05
C ARG A 103 -7.56 1.78 -14.34
N PHE A 104 -6.51 0.96 -14.27
CA PHE A 104 -5.73 0.51 -15.43
C PHE A 104 -6.05 -0.93 -15.86
N GLY A 105 -7.25 -1.43 -15.55
CA GLY A 105 -7.76 -2.71 -16.07
C GLY A 105 -6.98 -3.94 -15.63
N GLY A 106 -6.33 -3.87 -14.47
CA GLY A 106 -5.47 -4.93 -13.93
C GLY A 106 -4.05 -4.94 -14.50
N ASP A 107 -3.66 -3.99 -15.37
CA ASP A 107 -2.28 -3.87 -15.84
C ASP A 107 -1.38 -3.38 -14.70
N LEU A 108 -0.62 -4.32 -14.14
CA LEU A 108 0.29 -4.07 -13.04
C LEU A 108 1.37 -3.05 -13.39
N ARG A 109 1.90 -3.05 -14.61
CA ARG A 109 2.98 -2.13 -15.01
C ARG A 109 2.46 -0.69 -15.05
N LEU A 110 1.25 -0.49 -15.56
CA LEU A 110 0.60 0.82 -15.58
C LEU A 110 0.20 1.30 -14.17
N ALA A 111 -0.30 0.40 -13.33
CA ALA A 111 -0.62 0.74 -11.93
C ALA A 111 0.62 1.17 -11.15
N LEU A 112 1.76 0.48 -11.31
CA LEU A 112 3.03 0.86 -10.68
C LEU A 112 3.57 2.18 -11.22
N ALA A 113 3.47 2.41 -12.53
CA ALA A 113 3.84 3.69 -13.12
C ALA A 113 2.97 4.84 -12.58
N ALA A 114 1.66 4.60 -12.41
CA ALA A 114 0.73 5.57 -11.85
C ALA A 114 0.94 5.82 -10.35
N TYR A 115 1.40 4.81 -9.61
CA TYR A 115 1.73 4.97 -8.19
C TYR A 115 2.88 5.97 -8.03
N ASN A 116 3.91 5.87 -8.87
CA ASN A 116 5.09 6.73 -8.83
C ASN A 116 4.89 8.11 -9.51
N ALA A 117 4.35 8.14 -10.72
CA ALA A 117 4.24 9.36 -11.54
C ALA A 117 2.85 10.05 -11.45
N GLY A 118 1.89 9.40 -10.80
CA GLY A 118 0.49 9.80 -10.78
C GLY A 118 -0.31 9.25 -11.98
N PRO A 119 -1.61 8.93 -11.79
CA PRO A 119 -2.45 8.35 -12.84
C PRO A 119 -2.64 9.26 -14.05
N GLY A 120 -2.71 10.58 -13.83
CA GLY A 120 -2.86 11.55 -14.93
C GLY A 120 -1.68 11.58 -15.89
N ALA A 121 -0.46 11.22 -15.44
CA ALA A 121 0.68 11.08 -16.34
C ALA A 121 0.52 9.85 -17.23
N VAL A 122 0.16 8.70 -16.65
CA VAL A 122 -0.06 7.45 -17.40
C VAL A 122 -1.18 7.61 -18.43
N GLU A 123 -2.27 8.30 -18.09
CA GLU A 123 -3.37 8.60 -19.00
C GLU A 123 -2.95 9.51 -20.16
N ARG A 124 -2.19 10.57 -19.86
CA ARG A 124 -1.68 11.50 -20.87
C ARG A 124 -0.78 10.82 -21.89
N TYR A 125 0.10 9.94 -21.43
CA TYR A 125 1.04 9.21 -22.28
C TYR A 125 0.44 7.91 -22.86
N ARG A 126 -0.77 7.52 -22.45
CA ARG A 126 -1.43 6.25 -22.82
C ARG A 126 -0.52 5.03 -22.58
N GLY A 127 0.22 5.06 -21.48
CA GLY A 127 1.26 4.10 -21.18
C GLY A 127 2.20 4.59 -20.09
N ILE A 128 3.28 3.86 -19.85
CA ILE A 128 4.32 4.28 -18.91
C ILE A 128 4.95 5.57 -19.44
N PRO A 129 4.93 6.69 -18.69
CA PRO A 129 5.50 7.95 -19.16
C PRO A 129 7.01 7.79 -19.41
N PRO A 130 7.61 8.57 -20.33
CA PRO A 130 9.04 8.52 -20.64
C PRO A 130 9.88 9.24 -19.56
N TYR A 131 9.57 8.98 -18.29
CA TYR A 131 10.29 9.47 -17.13
C TYR A 131 11.28 8.38 -16.70
N PRO A 132 12.60 8.62 -16.78
CA PRO A 132 13.59 7.61 -16.42
C PRO A 132 13.39 7.04 -15.00
N GLU A 133 13.01 7.89 -14.05
CA GLU A 133 12.70 7.50 -12.68
C GLU A 133 11.53 6.51 -12.61
N THR A 134 10.43 6.79 -13.30
CA THR A 134 9.24 5.93 -13.30
C THR A 134 9.49 4.59 -13.98
N GLN A 135 10.21 4.58 -15.11
CA GLN A 135 10.59 3.34 -15.78
C GLN A 135 11.49 2.47 -14.88
N ALA A 136 12.49 3.08 -14.24
CA ALA A 136 13.36 2.39 -13.29
C ALA A 136 12.59 1.90 -12.06
N TYR A 137 11.61 2.66 -11.58
CA TYR A 137 10.74 2.29 -10.47
C TYR A 137 9.92 1.03 -10.80
N VAL A 138 9.26 1.00 -11.96
CA VAL A 138 8.46 -0.16 -12.39
C VAL A 138 9.33 -1.42 -12.44
N GLU A 139 10.50 -1.36 -13.08
CA GLU A 139 11.42 -2.50 -13.14
C GLU A 139 11.96 -2.90 -11.77
N LYS A 140 12.24 -1.94 -10.88
CA LYS A 140 12.68 -2.19 -9.50
C LYS A 140 11.64 -2.99 -8.71
N VAL A 141 10.37 -2.59 -8.78
CA VAL A 141 9.28 -3.29 -8.07
C VAL A 141 9.05 -4.68 -8.64
N LEU A 142 9.03 -4.82 -9.97
CA LEU A 142 8.84 -6.13 -10.61
C LEU A 142 9.96 -7.11 -10.27
N ARG A 143 11.20 -6.63 -10.17
CA ARG A 143 12.33 -7.45 -9.69
C ARG A 143 12.09 -7.92 -8.25
N PHE A 144 11.71 -7.02 -7.34
CA PHE A 144 11.41 -7.39 -5.95
C PHE A 144 10.23 -8.36 -5.83
N LEU A 145 9.24 -8.26 -6.72
CA LEU A 145 8.10 -9.18 -6.76
C LEU A 145 8.49 -10.61 -7.21
N GLN A 146 9.54 -10.74 -8.02
CA GLN A 146 10.09 -12.04 -8.44
C GLN A 146 11.01 -12.67 -7.39
N GLU A 147 11.53 -11.87 -6.47
CA GLU A 147 12.31 -12.36 -5.34
C GLU A 147 11.40 -13.06 -4.31
N LYS A 148 11.96 -14.00 -3.55
CA LYS A 148 11.21 -14.68 -2.50
C LYS A 148 10.75 -13.65 -1.45
N PRO A 149 9.44 -13.56 -1.14
CA PRO A 149 8.94 -12.64 -0.11
C PRO A 149 9.57 -12.88 1.25
N LEU A 150 9.58 -11.86 2.11
CA LEU A 150 10.08 -11.94 3.48
C LEU A 150 9.35 -13.06 4.24
N ASP A 151 10.12 -14.08 4.60
CA ASP A 151 9.77 -15.21 5.46
C ASP A 151 8.43 -15.91 5.15
N THR A 152 8.52 -16.99 4.38
CA THR A 152 7.39 -17.87 3.99
C THR A 152 7.04 -18.91 5.06
N THR A 153 7.64 -18.84 6.25
CA THR A 153 7.31 -19.77 7.33
C THR A 153 5.93 -19.41 7.89
N PRO A 154 4.99 -20.36 8.01
CA PRO A 154 3.75 -20.11 8.73
C PRO A 154 4.15 -19.70 10.15
N VAL A 155 3.67 -18.54 10.61
CA VAL A 155 3.70 -18.19 12.02
C VAL A 155 2.88 -19.27 12.72
N THR A 156 3.54 -20.27 13.31
CA THR A 156 2.91 -21.16 14.28
C THR A 156 2.33 -20.24 15.34
N ALA A 157 1.01 -20.24 15.43
CA ALA A 157 0.19 -19.33 16.22
C ALA A 157 0.87 -19.00 17.56
N SER A 158 1.45 -17.81 17.65
CA SER A 158 1.82 -17.23 18.93
C SER A 158 0.52 -16.74 19.56
N PRO A 159 0.20 -17.09 20.82
CA PRO A 159 -1.10 -16.84 21.43
C PRO A 159 -1.37 -15.35 21.75
N ALA A 160 -0.50 -14.45 21.29
CA ALA A 160 -0.61 -13.01 21.55
C ALA A 160 -1.64 -12.27 20.66
N TYR A 161 -2.27 -12.95 19.70
CA TYR A 161 -3.41 -12.40 18.94
C TYR A 161 -4.64 -13.28 19.15
N GLY A 162 -5.23 -13.17 20.35
CA GLY A 162 -6.40 -13.93 20.75
C GLY A 162 -7.68 -13.50 20.01
N GLN A 163 -8.48 -14.50 19.63
CA GLN A 163 -9.88 -14.42 19.20
C GLN A 163 -10.19 -13.80 17.82
N ALA A 164 -9.61 -14.33 16.74
CA ALA A 164 -10.07 -14.05 15.37
C ALA A 164 -11.08 -15.09 14.82
N ALA A 165 -11.48 -16.09 15.61
CA ALA A 165 -12.33 -17.19 15.14
C ALA A 165 -13.84 -16.89 15.12
N ASP A 166 -14.30 -15.87 15.85
CA ASP A 166 -15.73 -15.50 15.93
C ASP A 166 -16.12 -14.34 14.99
N LEU A 167 -15.11 -13.66 14.41
CA LEU A 167 -15.33 -12.49 13.54
C LEU A 167 -15.61 -12.87 12.08
N THR A 168 -15.38 -14.12 11.66
CA THR A 168 -15.53 -14.55 10.28
C THR A 168 -16.99 -14.66 9.82
N GLU A 169 -17.93 -15.04 10.68
CA GLU A 169 -19.35 -15.17 10.32
C GLU A 169 -20.04 -13.80 10.27
N ALA A 170 -19.84 -12.98 11.31
CA ALA A 170 -20.40 -11.64 11.41
C ALA A 170 -19.85 -10.70 10.31
N PHE A 171 -18.58 -10.86 9.94
CA PHE A 171 -17.94 -10.05 8.90
C PHE A 171 -18.34 -10.47 7.47
N ARG A 172 -18.56 -11.77 7.20
CA ARG A 172 -19.17 -12.23 5.94
C ARG A 172 -20.56 -11.64 5.72
N ALA A 173 -21.36 -11.54 6.78
CA ALA A 173 -22.69 -10.93 6.73
C ALA A 173 -22.67 -9.40 6.53
N ALA A 174 -21.65 -8.70 7.03
CA ALA A 174 -21.46 -7.27 6.80
C ALA A 174 -20.96 -6.96 5.37
N ALA A 175 -20.02 -7.76 4.86
CA ALA A 175 -19.50 -7.61 3.51
C ALA A 175 -20.56 -7.87 2.42
N ALA A 176 -21.45 -8.86 2.62
CA ALA A 176 -22.56 -9.12 1.70
C ALA A 176 -23.59 -7.97 1.64
N ARG A 177 -23.79 -7.25 2.75
CA ARG A 177 -24.67 -6.07 2.81
C ARG A 177 -24.06 -4.85 2.12
N ALA A 178 -22.77 -4.61 2.31
CA ALA A 178 -22.06 -3.52 1.63
C ALA A 178 -21.99 -3.70 0.11
N TYR A 179 -21.82 -4.94 -0.39
CA TYR A 179 -21.88 -5.23 -1.83
C TYR A 179 -23.30 -5.09 -2.42
N ALA A 180 -24.34 -5.43 -1.65
CA ALA A 180 -25.72 -5.27 -2.08
C ALA A 180 -26.14 -3.78 -2.21
N GLU A 181 -25.62 -2.89 -1.36
CA GLU A 181 -25.91 -1.44 -1.44
C GLU A 181 -25.21 -0.77 -2.63
N VAL A 182 -24.01 -1.22 -3.01
CA VAL A 182 -23.31 -0.73 -4.22
C VAL A 182 -24.03 -1.16 -5.50
N LEU A 183 -24.57 -2.39 -5.54
CA LEU A 183 -25.37 -2.88 -6.67
C LEU A 183 -26.75 -2.20 -6.75
N LEU A 184 -27.36 -1.85 -5.60
CA LEU A 184 -28.60 -1.07 -5.57
C LEU A 184 -28.40 0.35 -6.13
N TRP A 185 -27.25 0.96 -5.90
CA TRP A 185 -26.94 2.30 -6.43
C TRP A 185 -26.75 2.30 -7.96
N GLN A 186 -26.24 1.21 -8.55
CA GLN A 186 -26.16 1.06 -10.01
C GLN A 186 -27.52 0.77 -10.68
N ALA A 187 -28.45 0.12 -9.97
CA ALA A 187 -29.80 -0.16 -10.49
C ALA A 187 -30.73 1.08 -10.45
N VAL A 188 -30.62 1.93 -9.42
CA VAL A 188 -31.44 3.14 -9.30
C VAL A 188 -30.91 4.29 -10.17
N ALA A 189 -29.59 4.40 -10.35
CA ALA A 189 -28.98 5.41 -11.23
C ALA A 189 -29.21 5.15 -12.74
N GLY A 190 -29.57 3.92 -13.12
CA GLY A 190 -29.86 3.54 -14.51
C GLY A 190 -31.24 3.95 -15.05
N SER A 191 -32.11 4.56 -14.23
CA SER A 191 -33.50 4.87 -14.62
C SER A 191 -33.76 6.32 -15.05
N PHE A 192 -32.73 7.13 -15.30
CA PHE A 192 -32.90 8.58 -15.57
C PHE A 192 -32.37 9.08 -16.93
N LEU A 193 -32.12 8.18 -17.88
CA LEU A 193 -31.84 8.55 -19.27
C LEU A 193 -32.71 7.74 -20.22
N GLY A 194 -33.99 8.12 -20.29
CA GLY A 194 -34.91 7.61 -21.30
C GLY A 194 -36.09 8.55 -21.43
N LEU A 195 -36.26 9.07 -22.65
CA LEU A 195 -37.36 9.92 -23.16
C LEU A 195 -37.13 11.44 -23.06
N ASP A 196 -36.55 12.02 -24.12
CA ASP A 196 -37.35 12.88 -25.01
C ASP A 196 -36.56 13.25 -26.27
N SER A 197 -36.99 12.69 -27.40
CA SER A 197 -36.70 13.15 -28.76
C SER A 197 -37.67 12.45 -29.71
N LEU A 198 -38.94 12.89 -29.72
CA LEU A 198 -39.87 12.78 -30.84
C LEU A 198 -40.85 13.97 -30.77
N GLU A 199 -40.53 15.05 -31.49
CA GLU A 199 -41.33 15.67 -32.58
C GLU A 199 -40.62 16.93 -33.09
#